data_AF-A0A958VID3-F1
#
_entry.id   AF-A0A958VID3-F1
#
_cell.length_a   1.000
_cell.length_b   1.000
_cell.length_c   1.000
_cell.angle_alpha   90.00
_cell.angle_beta   90.00
_cell.angle_gamma   90.00
#
_symmetry.space_group_name_H-M   'P 1'
#
loop_
_entity.id
_entity.type
_entity.pdbx_description
1 polymer ?
#
loop_
_entity_poly.entity_id
_entity_poly.type
_entity_poly.pdbx_seq_one_letter_code
_entity_poly.pdbx_strand_id
1 'polypeptide(L)' 'MKYLSLFALLSIVQLSCTPCYVCTYTDNKGVESHTSEVCDSKSDLDRFESDLKNQWGKNGDVICTNSK' A
#
# COMPACT_ATOMS: atom_id res chain seq x y z
N MET A 1 -24.00 -45.17 14.38
CA MET A 1 -24.04 -43.76 14.85
C MET A 1 -22.93 -43.54 15.85
N LYS A 2 -21.93 -42.71 15.52
CA LYS A 2 -21.14 -41.94 16.50
C LYS A 2 -20.28 -40.91 15.77
N TYR A 3 -20.91 -39.74 15.57
CA TYR A 3 -20.39 -38.37 15.65
C TYR A 3 -18.93 -38.14 15.20
N LEU A 4 -18.73 -37.49 14.04
CA LEU A 4 -18.57 -36.03 13.93
C LEU A 4 -17.45 -35.47 14.82
N SER A 5 -16.26 -35.35 14.23
CA SER A 5 -15.20 -34.38 14.57
C SER A 5 -14.10 -34.56 13.53
N LEU A 6 -14.24 -34.14 12.27
CA LEU A 6 -14.54 -32.79 11.80
C LEU A 6 -13.84 -31.68 12.61
N PHE A 7 -12.58 -31.89 12.97
CA PHE A 7 -11.68 -30.76 13.25
C PHE A 7 -11.05 -30.31 11.94
N ALA A 8 -11.85 -29.55 11.19
CA ALA A 8 -11.36 -28.63 10.20
C ALA A 8 -10.52 -27.57 10.94
N LEU A 9 -9.23 -27.85 11.11
CA LEU A 9 -8.21 -26.85 11.43
C LEU A 9 -7.91 -26.02 10.17
N LEU A 10 -8.96 -25.43 9.60
CA LEU A 10 -8.90 -24.28 8.71
C LEU A 10 -9.01 -23.03 9.58
N SER A 11 -8.13 -22.92 10.58
CA SER A 11 -8.04 -21.71 11.39
C SER A 11 -7.08 -20.75 10.71
N ILE A 12 -7.62 -20.12 9.67
CA ILE A 12 -7.48 -18.70 9.38
C ILE A 12 -6.02 -18.27 9.28
N VAL A 13 -5.45 -18.45 8.08
CA VAL A 13 -4.46 -17.50 7.57
C VAL A 13 -5.20 -16.16 7.55
N GLN A 14 -5.06 -15.38 8.64
CA GLN A 14 -5.37 -13.97 8.59
C GLN A 14 -4.33 -13.40 7.63
N LEU A 15 -4.67 -13.40 6.34
CA LEU A 15 -4.15 -12.42 5.40
C LEU A 15 -4.54 -11.09 6.04
N SER A 16 -3.66 -10.57 6.90
CA SER A 16 -3.63 -9.17 7.25
C SER A 16 -3.56 -8.46 5.91
N CYS A 17 -4.70 -7.94 5.45
CA CYS A 17 -4.75 -7.01 4.34
C CYS A 17 -3.98 -5.78 4.82
N THR A 18 -2.66 -5.79 4.60
CA THR A 18 -1.83 -4.63 4.80
C THR A 18 -2.38 -3.57 3.84
N PRO A 19 -2.76 -2.39 4.33
CA PRO A 19 -3.29 -1.36 3.44
C PRO A 19 -2.25 -1.04 2.38
N CYS A 20 -2.62 -1.24 1.11
CA CYS A 20 -1.79 -0.86 0.00
C CYS A 20 -2.01 0.62 -0.30
N TYR A 21 -0.95 1.31 -0.69
CA TYR A 21 -1.00 2.71 -1.07
C TYR A 21 -0.30 2.89 -2.40
N VAL A 22 -0.92 3.67 -3.27
CA VAL A 22 -0.38 4.06 -4.56
C VAL A 22 0.07 5.51 -4.45
N CYS A 23 1.36 5.74 -4.61
CA CYS A 23 1.94 7.08 -4.70
C CYS A 23 2.13 7.46 -6.17
N THR A 24 1.45 8.52 -6.58
CA THR A 24 1.54 9.11 -7.92
C THR A 24 2.37 10.38 -7.85
N TYR A 25 3.35 10.49 -8.75
CA TYR A 25 4.05 11.73 -9.03
C TYR A 25 3.49 12.40 -10.28
N THR A 26 3.11 13.66 -10.12
CA THR A 26 2.62 14.54 -11.17
C THR A 26 3.58 15.71 -11.32
N ASP A 27 4.18 15.88 -12.48
CA ASP A 27 5.11 16.99 -12.71
C ASP A 27 4.38 18.35 -12.78
N ASN A 28 5.15 19.44 -12.77
CA ASN A 28 4.62 20.81 -12.90
C ASN A 28 3.85 21.09 -14.22
N LYS A 29 3.85 20.15 -15.17
CA LYS A 29 3.11 20.23 -16.43
C LYS A 29 1.81 19.39 -16.38
N GLY A 30 1.52 18.75 -15.24
CA GLY A 30 0.36 17.88 -15.05
C GLY A 30 0.55 16.47 -15.62
N VAL A 31 1.78 16.04 -15.91
CA VAL A 31 2.07 14.71 -16.45
C VAL A 31 2.34 13.75 -15.30
N GLU A 32 1.48 12.73 -15.18
CA GLU A 32 1.68 11.61 -14.26
C GLU A 32 2.76 10.69 -14.82
N SER A 33 3.87 10.51 -14.07
CA SER A 33 5.03 9.78 -14.60
C SER A 33 5.37 8.52 -13.81
N HIS A 34 5.06 8.46 -12.51
CA HIS A 34 5.42 7.32 -11.67
C HIS A 34 4.32 6.96 -10.69
N THR A 35 3.99 5.67 -10.67
CA THR A 35 3.03 5.04 -9.79
C THR A 35 3.74 3.90 -9.08
N SER A 36 3.97 4.05 -7.78
CA SER A 36 4.55 2.99 -6.96
C SER A 36 3.54 2.55 -5.92
N GLU A 37 3.25 1.25 -5.90
CA GLU A 37 2.39 0.63 -4.91
C GLU A 37 3.23 0.08 -3.76
N VAL A 38 2.86 0.45 -2.52
CA VAL A 38 3.49 -0.04 -1.30
C VAL A 38 2.40 -0.62 -0.41
N CYS A 39 2.50 -1.91 -0.13
CA CYS A 39 1.63 -2.64 0.79
C CYS A 39 2.40 -2.91 2.08
N ASP A 40 2.52 -1.88 2.92
CA ASP A 40 3.33 -1.94 4.14
C ASP A 40 2.66 -1.21 5.31
N SER A 41 3.30 -1.24 6.47
CA SER A 41 2.88 -0.50 7.65
C SER A 41 2.78 1.01 7.37
N LYS A 42 1.90 1.70 8.08
CA LYS A 42 1.72 3.15 7.91
C LYS A 42 3.02 3.95 8.12
N SER A 43 3.93 3.49 8.99
CA SER A 43 5.23 4.13 9.19
C SER A 43 6.15 4.01 7.98
N ASP A 44 6.10 2.89 7.27
CA ASP A 44 6.89 2.68 6.05
C ASP A 44 6.31 3.48 4.88
N LEU A 45 4.98 3.67 4.85
CA LEU A 45 4.34 4.60 3.94
C LEU A 45 4.82 6.04 4.15
N ASP A 46 4.78 6.56 5.38
CA ASP A 46 5.16 7.95 5.66
C ASP A 46 6.63 8.20 5.27
N ARG A 47 7.50 7.21 5.51
CA ARG A 47 8.89 7.24 5.08
C ARG A 47 9.01 7.21 3.56
N PHE A 48 8.27 6.33 2.88
CA PHE A 48 8.27 6.22 1.43
C PHE A 48 7.76 7.50 0.75
N GLU A 49 6.67 8.08 1.23
CA GLU A 49 6.14 9.35 0.76
C GLU A 49 7.15 10.48 0.96
N SER A 50 7.84 10.52 2.11
CA SER A 50 8.90 11.48 2.37
C SER A 50 10.08 11.33 1.40
N ASP A 51 10.51 10.11 1.13
CA ASP A 51 11.60 9.81 0.19
C ASP A 51 11.22 10.22 -1.24
N LEU A 52 9.97 10.00 -1.66
CA LEU A 52 9.45 10.46 -2.95
C LEU A 52 9.37 11.98 -3.03
N LYS A 53 8.87 12.65 -1.99
CA LYS A 53 8.82 14.12 -1.91
C LYS A 53 10.21 14.73 -1.96
N ASN A 54 11.20 14.11 -1.30
CA ASN A 54 12.59 14.58 -1.34
C ASN A 54 13.21 14.46 -2.73
N GLN A 55 12.89 13.39 -3.45
CA GLN A 55 13.42 13.15 -4.80
C GLN A 55 12.75 14.03 -5.85
N TRP A 56 11.41 14.13 -5.83
CA TRP A 56 10.63 14.66 -6.94
C TRP A 56 9.78 15.89 -6.60
N GLY A 57 9.53 16.16 -5.32
CA GLY A 57 8.67 17.25 -4.85
C GLY A 57 9.18 18.68 -5.18
N LYS A 58 10.41 18.80 -5.68
CA LYS A 58 10.92 20.09 -6.21
C LYS A 58 10.36 20.44 -7.58
N ASN A 59 9.89 19.45 -8.34
CA ASN A 59 9.50 19.59 -9.75
C ASN A 59 8.05 19.14 -10.01
N GLY A 60 7.26 18.93 -8.97
CA GLY A 60 5.89 18.45 -9.07
C GLY A 60 5.34 18.05 -7.71
N ASP A 61 4.17 17.43 -7.73
CA ASP A 61 3.46 16.96 -6.55
C ASP A 61 3.53 15.43 -6.43
N VAL A 62 3.62 14.96 -5.19
CA VAL A 62 3.53 13.54 -4.86
C VAL A 62 2.28 13.35 -4.02
N ILE A 63 1.36 12.50 -4.51
CA ILE A 63 0.09 12.19 -3.85
C ILE A 63 0.04 10.69 -3.61
N CYS A 64 -0.03 10.28 -2.34
CA CYS A 64 -0.25 8.88 -1.97
C CYS A 64 -1.72 8.67 -1.60
N THR A 65 -2.34 7.67 -2.23
CA THR A 65 -3.75 7.30 -1.99
C THR A 65 -3.85 5.83 -1.64
N ASN A 66 -4.86 5.46 -0.84
CA ASN A 66 -5.07 4.06 -0.47
C ASN A 66 -5.54 3.27 -1.71
N SER A 67 -4.79 2.23 -2.06
CA SER A 67 -5.12 1.22 -3.08
C SER A 67 -6.14 0.29 -2.44
N LYS A 68 -7.41 0.52 -2.74
CA LYS A 68 -8.58 -0.15 -2.14
C LYS A 68 -8.46 -1.68 -2.08
#